data_AF-A0A2V9SJN4-F1
#
_entry.id   AF-A0A2V9SJN4-F1
#
_cell.length_a   1.000
_cell.length_b   1.000
_cell.length_c   1.000
_cell.angle_alpha   90.00
_cell.angle_beta   90.00
_cell.angle_gamma   90.00
#
_symmetry.space_group_name_H-M   'P 1'
#
loop_
_entity.id
_entity.type
_entity.pdbx_description
1 polymer ?
#
loop_
_entity_poly.entity_id
_entity_poly.type
_entity_poly.pdbx_seq_one_letter_code
_entity_poly.pdbx_strand_id
1 'polypeptide(L)'
;MKEPSQPIRKLALVALMAVITAFPISLPAAQSPNTGKSAADSNSQAAHSQDSDQLEAMRADSKKMHVILNQMQTNLAFVTNTTDPLKHQFELEIEMWQILLNQMDRRIEEMGRGREHNPAP
;
A
#
# COMPACT_ATOMS: atom_id res chain seq x y z
N MET A 1 -48.32 30.22 18.03
CA MET A 1 -48.30 29.02 18.90
C MET A 1 -48.02 27.84 17.99
N LYS A 2 -47.04 26.95 18.16
CA LYS A 2 -45.90 26.78 19.04
C LYS A 2 -45.07 25.68 18.33
N GLU A 3 -43.85 25.99 17.89
CA GLU A 3 -42.80 24.99 17.71
C GLU A 3 -42.44 24.46 19.11
N PRO A 4 -42.09 23.17 19.24
CA PRO A 4 -40.68 22.92 19.51
C PRO A 4 -40.11 21.62 18.93
N SER A 5 -38.91 21.73 18.36
CA SER A 5 -37.65 21.10 18.81
C SER A 5 -37.64 19.58 19.04
N GLN A 6 -36.82 18.86 18.26
CA GLN A 6 -35.55 18.38 18.83
C GLN A 6 -34.52 17.88 17.77
N PRO A 7 -33.24 18.29 17.89
CA PRO A 7 -32.15 17.88 17.01
C PRO A 7 -31.40 16.64 17.58
N ILE A 8 -31.70 15.44 17.09
CA ILE A 8 -31.07 14.19 17.57
C ILE A 8 -29.76 13.84 16.84
N ARG A 9 -29.34 14.60 15.82
CA ARG A 9 -28.15 14.25 15.02
C ARG A 9 -26.84 14.91 15.47
N LYS A 10 -26.69 15.25 16.75
CA LYS A 10 -25.45 15.79 17.33
C LYS A 10 -24.78 14.88 18.36
N LEU A 11 -25.07 13.58 18.32
CA LEU A 11 -24.54 12.60 19.29
C LEU A 11 -23.90 11.38 18.62
N ALA A 12 -22.98 11.60 17.67
CA ALA A 12 -22.19 10.53 17.08
C ALA A 12 -20.72 10.95 16.86
N LEU A 13 -20.18 11.81 17.74
CA LEU A 13 -18.85 12.42 17.56
C LEU A 13 -17.86 12.15 18.72
N VAL A 14 -18.07 11.16 19.60
CA VAL A 14 -17.14 10.95 20.75
C VAL A 14 -16.94 9.48 21.14
N ALA A 15 -16.74 8.55 20.20
CA ALA A 15 -16.58 7.12 20.55
C ALA A 15 -15.47 6.35 19.81
N LEU A 16 -14.41 7.01 19.32
CA LEU A 16 -13.27 6.29 18.72
C LEU A 16 -11.91 6.94 19.02
N MET A 17 -11.64 7.28 20.29
CA MET A 17 -10.35 7.85 20.73
C MET A 17 -9.92 7.31 22.10
N ALA A 18 -9.83 6.00 22.25
CA ALA A 18 -9.08 5.39 23.34
C ALA A 18 -8.79 3.91 23.02
N VAL A 19 -7.64 3.44 23.47
CA VAL A 19 -7.16 2.05 23.44
C VAL A 19 -6.42 1.65 22.15
N ILE A 20 -5.12 1.91 22.12
CA ILE A 20 -4.06 0.88 22.09
C ILE A 20 -2.81 1.53 22.70
N THR A 21 -2.72 1.45 24.02
CA THR A 21 -1.51 1.69 24.79
C THR A 21 -0.84 0.35 25.07
N ALA A 22 0.49 0.34 24.95
CA ALA A 22 1.43 -0.60 25.57
C ALA A 22 1.52 -2.02 24.98
N PHE A 23 2.44 -2.21 24.03
CA PHE A 23 3.16 -3.48 23.87
C PHE A 23 4.55 -3.34 24.50
N PRO A 24 4.89 -4.10 25.56
CA PRO A 24 6.27 -4.20 26.03
C PRO A 24 7.09 -5.06 25.08
N ILE A 25 8.11 -4.48 24.46
CA ILE A 25 9.12 -5.22 23.68
C ILE A 25 10.06 -5.92 24.67
N SER A 26 9.86 -7.23 24.86
CA SER A 26 10.83 -8.10 25.51
C SER A 26 12.04 -8.30 24.58
N LEU A 27 13.23 -7.96 25.04
CA LEU A 27 14.50 -8.38 24.42
C LEU A 27 14.81 -9.83 24.83
N PRO A 28 14.99 -10.78 23.90
CA PRO A 28 15.74 -11.99 24.20
C PRO A 28 17.24 -11.71 24.02
N ALA A 29 17.99 -11.93 25.10
CA ALA A 29 19.43 -11.95 25.11
C ALA A 29 20.00 -13.16 24.32
N ALA A 30 21.11 -12.88 23.65
CA ALA A 30 22.10 -13.73 22.98
C ALA A 30 22.00 -15.26 23.13
N GLN A 31 22.02 -15.97 22.01
CA GLN A 31 22.73 -17.25 21.85
C GLN A 31 23.35 -17.38 20.45
N SER A 32 24.68 -17.47 20.43
CA SER A 32 25.51 -18.11 19.40
C SER A 32 26.55 -18.93 20.20
N PRO A 33 27.18 -20.01 19.71
CA PRO A 33 27.17 -20.60 18.37
C PRO A 33 26.91 -22.13 18.36
N ASN A 34 26.56 -22.72 17.20
CA ASN A 34 27.18 -24.00 16.80
C ASN A 34 26.87 -24.40 15.34
N THR A 35 27.97 -24.50 14.58
CA THR A 35 28.34 -25.63 13.72
C THR A 35 27.27 -26.36 12.91
N GLY A 36 27.26 -26.05 11.61
CA GLY A 36 27.54 -27.04 10.57
C GLY A 36 26.43 -28.02 10.20
N LYS A 37 25.68 -27.70 9.13
CA LYS A 37 25.32 -28.69 8.11
C LYS A 37 25.04 -27.98 6.78
N SER A 38 25.98 -28.10 5.84
CA SER A 38 25.72 -27.81 4.42
C SER A 38 24.60 -28.74 3.94
N ALA A 39 23.50 -28.14 3.55
CA ALA A 39 22.50 -28.71 2.65
C ALA A 39 22.25 -27.69 1.52
N ALA A 40 23.29 -27.46 0.71
CA ALA A 40 23.11 -27.16 -0.71
C ALA A 40 22.81 -28.53 -1.35
N ASP A 41 21.68 -28.81 -2.00
CA ASP A 41 21.31 -28.30 -3.32
C ASP A 41 19.83 -28.61 -3.65
N SER A 42 18.87 -28.07 -2.89
CA SER A 42 17.43 -28.16 -3.28
C SER A 42 16.64 -26.88 -3.06
N ASN A 43 17.30 -25.79 -2.62
CA ASN A 43 16.63 -24.55 -2.26
C ASN A 43 16.58 -23.50 -3.40
N SER A 44 17.34 -23.70 -4.47
CA SER A 44 17.51 -22.70 -5.53
C SER A 44 16.29 -22.61 -6.46
N GLN A 45 15.60 -23.74 -6.71
CA GLN A 45 14.43 -23.78 -7.59
C GLN A 45 13.19 -23.17 -6.91
N ALA A 46 12.94 -23.50 -5.63
CA ALA A 46 11.81 -22.98 -4.87
C ALA A 46 11.93 -21.46 -4.61
N ALA A 47 13.15 -20.98 -4.33
CA ALA A 47 13.41 -19.55 -4.14
C ALA A 47 13.17 -18.74 -5.43
N HIS A 48 13.49 -19.30 -6.61
CA HIS A 48 13.25 -18.62 -7.88
C HIS A 48 11.78 -18.60 -8.31
N SER A 49 11.01 -19.66 -8.04
CA SER A 49 9.57 -19.67 -8.29
C SER A 49 8.86 -18.60 -7.46
N GLN A 50 9.20 -18.50 -6.17
CA GLN A 50 8.63 -17.52 -5.24
C GLN A 50 8.88 -16.06 -5.68
N ASP A 51 10.04 -15.78 -6.26
CA ASP A 51 10.41 -14.44 -6.74
C ASP A 51 9.66 -14.05 -8.04
N SER A 52 9.36 -15.02 -8.93
CA SER A 52 8.47 -14.80 -10.09
C SER A 52 7.08 -14.39 -9.65
N ASP A 53 6.51 -15.19 -8.74
CA ASP A 53 5.13 -15.03 -8.30
C ASP A 53 4.97 -13.68 -7.59
N GLN A 54 6.02 -13.26 -6.87
CA GLN A 54 6.08 -11.95 -6.24
C GLN A 54 6.11 -10.81 -7.28
N LEU A 55 6.95 -10.89 -8.31
CA LEU A 55 7.02 -9.85 -9.36
C LEU A 55 5.69 -9.72 -10.12
N GLU A 56 5.02 -10.84 -10.40
CA GLU A 56 3.72 -10.85 -11.06
C GLU A 56 2.62 -10.27 -10.16
N ALA A 57 2.62 -10.59 -8.86
CA ALA A 57 1.72 -9.99 -7.88
C ALA A 57 1.91 -8.46 -7.80
N MET A 58 3.16 -7.98 -7.78
CA MET A 58 3.47 -6.55 -7.78
C MET A 58 2.95 -5.85 -9.04
N ARG A 59 3.09 -6.47 -10.22
CA ARG A 59 2.53 -5.95 -11.48
C ARG A 59 1.01 -5.86 -11.42
N ALA A 60 0.36 -6.92 -10.91
CA ALA A 60 -1.08 -6.96 -10.77
C ALA A 60 -1.60 -5.87 -9.82
N ASP A 61 -0.92 -5.67 -8.70
CA ASP A 61 -1.30 -4.64 -7.73
C ASP A 61 -1.06 -3.22 -8.26
N SER A 62 0.03 -2.98 -8.98
CA SER A 62 0.24 -1.71 -9.69
C SER A 62 -0.92 -1.40 -10.64
N LYS A 63 -1.30 -2.38 -11.45
CA LYS A 63 -2.40 -2.23 -12.41
C LYS A 63 -3.72 -1.90 -11.71
N LYS A 64 -4.03 -2.55 -10.59
CA LYS A 64 -5.25 -2.24 -9.81
C LYS A 64 -5.21 -0.82 -9.27
N MET A 65 -4.08 -0.38 -8.73
CA MET A 65 -3.97 0.97 -8.19
C MET A 65 -4.09 2.05 -9.27
N HIS A 66 -3.57 1.82 -10.48
CA HIS A 66 -3.83 2.70 -11.63
C HIS A 66 -5.31 2.82 -11.99
N VAL A 67 -6.05 1.70 -11.92
CA VAL A 67 -7.52 1.72 -12.13
C VAL A 67 -8.22 2.56 -11.07
N ILE A 68 -7.84 2.42 -9.80
CA ILE A 68 -8.41 3.20 -8.69
C ILE A 68 -8.09 4.69 -8.87
N LEU A 69 -6.85 5.03 -9.22
CA LEU A 69 -6.43 6.42 -9.42
C LEU A 69 -7.20 7.06 -10.59
N ASN A 70 -7.40 6.33 -11.69
CA ASN A 70 -8.24 6.79 -12.80
C ASN A 70 -9.69 7.00 -12.38
N GLN A 71 -10.22 6.15 -11.48
CA GLN A 71 -11.56 6.35 -10.93
C GLN A 71 -11.63 7.59 -10.06
N MET A 72 -10.60 7.89 -9.26
CA MET A 72 -10.54 9.14 -8.48
C MET A 72 -10.53 10.37 -9.39
N GLN A 73 -9.74 10.35 -10.46
CA GLN A 73 -9.71 11.41 -11.48
C GLN A 73 -11.07 11.58 -12.15
N THR A 74 -11.72 10.47 -12.51
CA THR A 74 -13.05 10.48 -13.13
C THR A 74 -14.09 11.03 -12.16
N ASN A 75 -14.06 10.62 -10.89
CA ASN A 75 -14.96 11.12 -9.85
C ASN A 75 -14.79 12.62 -9.62
N LEU A 76 -13.55 13.11 -9.66
CA LEU A 76 -13.22 14.52 -9.49
C LEU A 76 -13.86 15.41 -10.58
N ALA A 77 -14.01 14.90 -11.80
CA ALA A 77 -14.65 15.62 -12.90
C ALA A 77 -16.13 15.95 -12.62
N PHE A 78 -16.79 15.21 -11.72
CA PHE A 78 -18.17 15.47 -11.31
C PHE A 78 -18.27 16.46 -10.14
N VAL A 79 -17.14 16.90 -9.57
CA VAL A 79 -17.10 17.95 -8.54
C VAL A 79 -17.25 19.31 -9.22
N THR A 80 -18.48 19.81 -9.21
CA THR A 80 -18.90 21.03 -9.92
C THR A 80 -18.35 22.32 -9.32
N ASN A 81 -18.02 22.33 -8.03
CA ASN A 81 -17.47 23.51 -7.38
C ASN A 81 -15.93 23.54 -7.53
N THR A 82 -15.46 24.23 -8.57
CA THR A 82 -14.04 24.24 -8.96
C THR A 82 -13.15 25.09 -8.05
N THR A 83 -13.74 25.89 -7.15
CA THR A 83 -13.00 26.70 -6.16
C THR A 83 -13.11 26.15 -4.74
N ASP A 84 -13.68 24.95 -4.57
CA ASP A 84 -13.79 24.29 -3.28
C ASP A 84 -12.41 23.78 -2.81
N PRO A 85 -11.92 24.18 -1.61
CA PRO A 85 -10.71 23.63 -1.02
C PRO A 85 -10.65 22.10 -1.00
N LEU A 86 -11.81 21.43 -0.86
CA LEU A 86 -11.87 19.97 -0.87
C LEU A 86 -11.54 19.38 -2.24
N LYS A 87 -11.97 20.04 -3.33
CA LYS A 87 -11.61 19.61 -4.68
C LYS A 87 -10.10 19.68 -4.89
N HIS A 88 -9.51 20.80 -4.48
CA HIS A 88 -8.07 21.00 -4.59
C HIS A 88 -7.26 19.96 -3.80
N GLN A 89 -7.75 19.56 -2.62
CA GLN A 89 -7.14 18.48 -1.83
C GLN A 89 -7.11 17.16 -2.61
N PHE A 90 -8.20 16.79 -3.29
CA PHE A 90 -8.23 15.58 -4.11
C PHE A 90 -7.28 15.66 -5.33
N GLU A 91 -7.13 16.83 -5.94
CA GLU A 91 -6.15 17.04 -7.02
C GLU A 91 -4.72 16.75 -6.54
N LEU A 92 -4.34 17.30 -5.37
CA LEU A 92 -3.03 17.06 -4.77
C LEU A 92 -2.80 15.58 -4.43
N GLU A 93 -3.82 14.91 -3.87
CA GLU A 93 -3.73 13.49 -3.55
C GLU A 93 -3.56 12.63 -4.80
N ILE A 94 -4.32 12.92 -5.86
CA ILE A 94 -4.19 12.24 -7.15
C ILE A 94 -2.76 12.40 -7.70
N GLU A 95 -2.21 13.62 -7.68
CA GLU A 95 -0.83 13.88 -8.13
C GLU A 95 0.20 13.08 -7.32
N MET A 96 0.08 13.09 -5.99
CA MET A 96 0.96 12.32 -5.11
C MET A 96 0.91 10.82 -5.42
N TRP A 97 -0.29 10.25 -5.51
CA TRP A 97 -0.46 8.83 -5.83
C TRP A 97 0.10 8.49 -7.21
N GLN A 98 -0.06 9.38 -8.20
CA GLN A 98 0.50 9.18 -9.53
C GLN A 98 2.03 9.12 -9.51
N ILE A 99 2.68 10.00 -8.74
CA ILE A 99 4.15 9.99 -8.56
C ILE A 99 4.60 8.67 -7.94
N LEU A 100 3.94 8.21 -6.88
CA LEU A 100 4.28 6.96 -6.19
C LEU A 100 4.08 5.74 -7.09
N LEU A 101 2.98 5.67 -7.85
CA LEU A 101 2.75 4.58 -8.80
C LEU A 101 3.80 4.56 -9.90
N ASN A 102 4.16 5.72 -10.46
CA ASN A 102 5.22 5.82 -11.46
C ASN A 102 6.61 5.40 -10.92
N GLN A 103 6.87 5.58 -9.63
CA GLN A 103 8.09 5.07 -9.00
C GLN A 103 8.04 3.56 -8.81
N MET A 104 6.88 3.03 -8.43
CA MET A 104 6.69 1.60 -8.25
C MET A 104 6.80 0.85 -9.57
N ASP A 105 6.20 1.36 -10.64
CA ASP A 105 6.30 0.78 -11.98
C ASP A 105 7.74 0.70 -12.46
N ARG A 106 8.52 1.76 -12.25
CA ARG A 106 9.96 1.76 -12.58
C ARG A 106 10.73 0.68 -11.83
N ARG A 107 10.49 0.52 -10.54
CA ARG A 107 11.14 -0.54 -9.74
C ARG A 107 10.74 -1.94 -10.22
N ILE A 108 9.47 -2.14 -10.56
CA ILE A 108 8.96 -3.41 -11.12
C ILE A 108 9.63 -3.71 -12.46
N GLU A 109 9.79 -2.70 -13.32
CA GLU A 109 10.48 -2.85 -14.61
C GLU A 109 11.97 -3.16 -14.43
N GLU A 110 12.66 -2.48 -13.52
CA GLU A 110 14.06 -2.73 -13.17
C GLU A 110 14.29 -4.15 -12.66
N MET A 111 13.43 -4.63 -11.74
CA MET A 111 13.48 -6.02 -11.25
C MET A 111 13.20 -7.03 -12.37
N GLY A 112 12.24 -6.73 -13.26
CA GLY A 112 11.95 -7.56 -14.43
C GLY A 112 13.14 -7.67 -15.38
N ARG A 113 13.79 -6.55 -15.71
CA ARG A 113 14.96 -6.50 -16.59
C ARG A 113 16.19 -7.18 -15.99
N GLY A 114 16.42 -7.00 -14.69
CA GLY A 114 17.51 -7.69 -13.97
C GLY A 114 17.43 -9.21 -14.07
N ARG A 115 16.21 -9.75 -14.22
CA ARG A 115 15.98 -11.19 -14.44
C ARG A 115 16.22 -11.62 -15.89
N GLU A 116 15.80 -10.83 -16.86
CA GLU A 116 15.99 -11.15 -18.29
C GLU A 116 17.47 -11.15 -18.70
N HIS A 117 18.30 -10.30 -18.08
CA HIS A 117 19.73 -10.20 -18.39
C HIS A 117 20.60 -11.25 -17.70
N ASN A 118 20.05 -12.00 -16.75
CA ASN A 118 20.71 -13.15 -16.14
C ASN A 118 19.92 -14.43 -16.46
N PRO A 119 19.91 -14.89 -17.74
CA PRO A 119 19.38 -16.20 -18.04
C PRO A 119 20.28 -17.22 -17.32
N ALA A 120 19.69 -18.02 -16.44
CA ALA A 120 20.40 -19.11 -15.76
C ALA A 120 21.12 -20.03 -16.79
N PRO A 121 22.27 -20.62 -16.44
CA PRO A 121 22.94 -21.63 -17.26
C PRO A 121 22.12 -22.92 -17.42
#